data_AF-A0A6L5X901-F1
#
_entry.id   AF-A0A6L5X901-F1
#
_cell.length_a   1.000
_cell.length_b   1.000
_cell.length_c   1.000
_cell.angle_alpha   90.00
_cell.angle_beta   90.00
_cell.angle_gamma   90.00
#
_symmetry.space_group_name_H-M   'P 1'
#
loop_
_entity.id
_entity.type
_entity.pdbx_description
1 polymer ?
#
loop_
_entity_poly.entity_id
_entity_poly.type
_entity_poly.pdbx_seq_one_letter_code
_entity_poly.pdbx_strand_id
1 'polypeptide(L)'
;MKRDDWYQTDGDDEYRYEDEQPNNRRRRKRKIGRLIFWIVFFEIVALIGGLLYILLPKEDPQVEELLAKKPKIPYQTEASLAARLGPAVPKPSIDVQLLDINDWSRPGIPTDGIKKIVVHYLGNPKTTAQENHDYFESLKDLQDTYMSANYVIGLKGEIIQCVPDGEVAWASNKANYYSISIENCHEDTTGRFNDSTYWSDVHLVAYLTEKYGLGRDDIIRHYDVTGKDCPKWFVEHPDDWEKFKDDVMTYRQECDDARNEKISELSKQTEKDVLKEYLDSIGTETEVEAETSDSDLWDALKKKAEAFQSSADEG
;
A
#
# COMPACT_ATOMS: atom_id res chain seq x y z
N MET A 1 13.51 85.93 52.09
CA MET A 1 13.33 84.63 51.40
C MET A 1 14.49 84.52 50.43
N LYS A 2 15.60 83.90 50.85
CA LYS A 2 16.08 82.59 50.35
C LYS A 2 16.23 82.59 48.81
N ARG A 3 17.43 82.47 48.20
CA ARG A 3 18.75 82.05 48.73
C ARG A 3 19.92 82.75 47.99
N ASP A 4 20.97 83.18 48.69
CA ASP A 4 22.27 82.49 48.89
C ASP A 4 22.67 81.41 47.82
N ASP A 5 23.93 81.14 47.41
CA ASP A 5 25.32 81.66 47.60
C ASP A 5 26.23 80.79 46.65
N TRP A 6 27.53 80.99 46.29
CA TRP A 6 28.61 81.98 46.54
C TRP A 6 29.61 81.98 45.31
N TYR A 7 30.91 82.33 45.47
CA TYR A 7 32.01 82.31 44.47
C TYR A 7 33.15 81.35 44.85
N GLN A 8 34.00 80.93 43.89
CA GLN A 8 35.48 80.91 44.05
C GLN A 8 36.27 80.74 42.72
N THR A 9 37.61 80.82 42.78
CA THR A 9 38.53 81.24 41.70
C THR A 9 39.85 80.43 41.61
N ASP A 10 40.72 80.80 40.65
CA ASP A 10 42.19 80.61 40.60
C ASP A 10 42.77 79.27 40.03
N GLY A 11 43.99 79.32 39.46
CA GLY A 11 44.82 78.13 39.14
C GLY A 11 45.43 77.94 37.72
N ASP A 12 46.35 78.82 37.30
CA ASP A 12 47.73 78.58 36.78
C ASP A 12 48.14 77.46 35.77
N ASP A 13 49.18 77.78 34.95
CA ASP A 13 50.25 76.92 34.36
C ASP A 13 49.94 75.78 33.34
N GLU A 14 50.83 75.30 32.43
CA GLU A 14 52.10 75.74 31.78
C GLU A 14 52.35 74.86 30.48
N TYR A 15 53.46 75.02 29.75
CA TYR A 15 54.08 74.08 28.76
C TYR A 15 53.68 74.05 27.25
N ARG A 16 54.15 75.08 26.54
CA ARG A 16 55.04 75.00 25.34
C ARG A 16 55.57 73.61 24.88
N TYR A 17 55.39 73.25 23.60
CA TYR A 17 56.48 73.03 22.60
C TYR A 17 55.97 72.78 21.14
N GLU A 18 56.91 72.71 20.19
CA GLU A 18 56.76 72.53 18.72
C GLU A 18 56.41 71.05 18.32
N ASP A 19 56.25 70.59 17.06
CA ASP A 19 56.69 71.07 15.74
C ASP A 19 55.96 70.38 14.53
N GLU A 20 56.35 70.76 13.30
CA GLU A 20 56.27 70.11 11.97
C GLU A 20 54.92 69.65 11.35
N GLN A 21 54.67 70.11 10.10
CA GLN A 21 53.74 69.47 9.15
C GLN A 21 54.45 68.71 8.01
N PRO A 22 54.08 67.46 7.72
CA PRO A 22 54.42 66.80 6.46
C PRO A 22 53.21 66.43 5.55
N ASN A 23 52.95 67.30 4.57
CA ASN A 23 52.67 66.94 3.17
C ASN A 23 51.43 66.05 2.85
N ASN A 24 50.24 66.68 2.86
CA ASN A 24 48.97 66.03 2.50
C ASN A 24 48.84 65.61 0.99
N ARG A 25 49.76 66.03 0.10
CA ARG A 25 49.67 65.74 -1.36
C ARG A 25 49.89 64.25 -1.68
N ARG A 26 50.72 63.52 -0.92
CA ARG A 26 51.02 62.10 -1.16
C ARG A 26 49.83 61.15 -0.90
N ARG A 27 48.96 61.46 0.08
CA ARG A 27 47.76 60.67 0.40
C ARG A 27 46.70 60.72 -0.73
N ARG A 28 46.48 61.88 -1.35
CA ARG A 28 45.44 62.06 -2.38
C ARG A 28 45.70 61.23 -3.64
N LYS A 29 46.94 61.21 -4.16
CA LYS A 29 47.32 60.39 -5.33
C LYS A 29 47.09 58.89 -5.09
N ARG A 30 47.41 58.37 -3.88
CA ARG A 30 47.21 56.95 -3.53
C ARG A 30 45.73 56.54 -3.43
N LYS A 31 44.81 57.46 -3.05
CA LYS A 31 43.36 57.18 -3.09
C LYS A 31 42.83 57.11 -4.53
N ILE A 32 43.24 58.02 -5.40
CA ILE A 32 42.81 58.05 -6.81
C ILE A 32 43.32 56.80 -7.57
N GLY A 33 44.59 56.42 -7.38
CA GLY A 33 45.15 55.20 -8.00
C GLY A 33 44.42 53.92 -7.59
N ARG A 34 43.96 53.82 -6.34
CA ARG A 34 43.12 52.69 -5.88
C ARG A 34 41.73 52.70 -6.51
N LEU A 35 41.13 53.87 -6.74
CA LEU A 35 39.82 53.97 -7.39
C LEU A 35 39.90 53.53 -8.86
N ILE A 36 40.92 54.00 -9.60
CA ILE A 36 41.17 53.59 -10.99
C ILE A 36 41.46 52.08 -11.07
N PHE A 37 42.26 51.54 -10.14
CA PHE A 37 42.53 50.11 -10.04
C PHE A 37 41.23 49.29 -9.87
N TRP A 38 40.32 49.71 -9.00
CA TRP A 38 39.04 49.02 -8.83
C TRP A 38 38.14 49.10 -10.07
N ILE A 39 38.08 50.24 -10.76
CA ILE A 39 37.30 50.38 -11.99
C ILE A 39 37.81 49.41 -13.07
N VAL A 40 39.12 49.42 -13.32
CA VAL A 40 39.77 48.52 -14.30
C VAL A 40 39.66 47.05 -13.87
N PHE A 41 39.73 46.75 -12.57
CA PHE A 41 39.52 45.40 -12.04
C PHE A 41 38.08 44.90 -12.32
N PHE A 42 37.06 45.74 -12.11
CA PHE A 42 35.67 45.35 -12.40
C PHE A 42 35.40 45.22 -13.91
N GLU A 43 36.00 46.04 -14.78
CA GLU A 43 35.96 45.81 -16.23
C GLU A 43 36.62 44.48 -16.61
N ILE A 44 37.81 44.18 -16.09
CA ILE A 44 38.52 42.92 -16.37
C ILE A 44 37.73 41.70 -15.87
N VAL A 45 37.11 41.78 -14.69
CA VAL A 45 36.23 40.73 -14.16
C VAL A 45 34.97 40.57 -15.01
N ALA A 46 34.36 41.67 -15.49
CA ALA A 46 33.21 41.61 -16.39
C ALA A 46 33.56 41.02 -17.77
N LEU A 47 34.74 41.36 -18.32
CA LEU A 47 35.25 40.81 -19.58
C LEU A 47 35.60 39.32 -19.45
N ILE A 48 36.22 38.90 -18.33
CA ILE A 48 36.48 37.48 -18.05
C ILE A 48 35.17 36.71 -17.83
N GLY A 49 34.19 37.31 -17.13
CA GLY A 49 32.87 36.71 -16.93
C GLY A 49 32.10 36.56 -18.25
N GLY A 50 32.13 37.57 -19.11
CA GLY A 50 31.54 37.52 -20.46
C GLY A 50 32.24 36.51 -21.36
N LEU A 51 33.57 36.42 -21.30
CA LEU A 51 34.34 35.41 -22.04
C LEU A 51 34.03 33.99 -21.53
N LEU A 52 33.93 33.79 -20.21
CA LEU A 52 33.49 32.51 -19.62
C LEU A 52 32.06 32.16 -20.04
N TYR A 53 31.13 33.13 -20.09
CA TYR A 53 29.76 32.90 -20.58
C TYR A 53 29.70 32.56 -22.09
N ILE A 54 30.72 32.92 -22.87
CA ILE A 54 30.86 32.54 -24.29
C ILE A 54 31.59 31.20 -24.46
N LEU A 55 32.51 30.85 -23.55
CA LEU A 55 33.31 29.62 -23.57
C LEU A 55 32.68 28.44 -22.81
N LEU A 56 31.73 28.69 -21.91
CA LEU A 56 30.87 27.65 -21.36
C LEU A 56 30.03 27.06 -22.50
N PRO A 57 29.99 25.72 -22.65
CA PRO A 57 29.09 25.10 -23.62
C PRO A 57 27.67 25.49 -23.23
N LYS A 58 26.94 26.09 -24.18
CA LYS A 58 25.52 26.37 -24.00
C LYS A 58 24.77 25.05 -23.97
N GLU A 59 23.73 25.00 -23.15
CA GLU A 59 22.83 23.85 -23.07
C GLU A 59 22.24 23.57 -24.46
N ASP A 60 22.23 22.29 -24.85
CA ASP A 60 21.94 21.88 -26.22
C ASP A 60 20.45 22.16 -26.54
N PRO A 61 20.13 22.91 -27.61
CA PRO A 61 18.76 23.16 -28.03
C PRO A 61 17.92 21.89 -28.21
N GLN A 62 18.54 20.77 -28.63
CA GLN A 62 17.86 19.48 -28.76
C GLN A 62 17.45 18.92 -27.38
N VAL A 63 18.29 19.11 -26.36
CA VAL A 63 17.98 18.70 -24.97
C VAL A 63 16.87 19.58 -24.40
N GLU A 64 16.86 20.88 -24.66
CA GLU A 64 15.78 21.77 -24.20
C GLU A 64 14.44 21.48 -24.93
N GLU A 65 14.47 21.13 -26.22
CA GLU A 65 13.29 20.67 -26.96
C GLU A 65 12.78 19.30 -26.45
N LEU A 66 13.67 18.35 -26.15
CA LEU A 66 13.30 17.06 -25.52
C LEU A 66 12.71 17.25 -24.12
N LEU A 67 13.24 18.19 -23.32
CA LEU A 67 12.66 18.59 -22.03
C LEU A 67 11.29 19.29 -22.17
N ALA A 68 11.05 19.95 -23.30
CA ALA A 68 9.76 20.54 -23.65
C ALA A 68 8.73 19.50 -24.15
N LYS A 69 9.18 18.42 -24.82
CA LYS A 69 8.37 17.23 -25.19
C LYS A 69 7.96 16.39 -23.96
N LYS A 70 7.27 16.98 -22.98
CA LYS A 70 6.73 16.26 -21.81
C LYS A 70 5.80 15.12 -22.24
N PRO A 71 6.18 13.83 -22.09
CA PRO A 71 5.34 12.73 -22.56
C PRO A 71 4.09 12.59 -21.68
N LYS A 72 2.92 12.42 -22.31
CA LYS A 72 1.68 12.12 -21.60
C LYS A 72 1.60 10.62 -21.29
N ILE A 73 2.41 10.20 -20.33
CA ILE A 73 2.48 8.81 -19.86
C ILE A 73 1.12 8.37 -19.29
N PRO A 74 0.50 7.29 -19.82
CA PRO A 74 -0.71 6.70 -19.25
C PRO A 74 -0.37 5.82 -18.04
N TYR A 75 0.06 6.44 -16.94
CA TYR A 75 0.47 5.74 -15.73
C TYR A 75 -0.71 4.98 -15.09
N GLN A 76 -0.57 3.66 -14.93
CA GLN A 76 -1.52 2.88 -14.12
C GLN A 76 -1.18 3.06 -12.65
N THR A 77 -2.00 3.86 -11.95
CA THR A 77 -1.86 4.05 -10.51
C THR A 77 -2.06 2.74 -9.75
N GLU A 78 -1.45 2.63 -8.57
CA GLU A 78 -1.63 1.48 -7.66
C GLU A 78 -3.12 1.17 -7.42
N ALA A 79 -3.95 2.20 -7.28
CA ALA A 79 -5.41 2.06 -7.17
C ALA A 79 -6.07 1.44 -8.42
N SER A 80 -5.58 1.73 -9.62
CA SER A 80 -6.05 1.10 -10.87
C SER A 80 -5.55 -0.34 -11.02
N LEU A 81 -4.34 -0.63 -10.54
CA LEU A 81 -3.78 -1.99 -10.49
C LEU A 81 -4.54 -2.86 -9.48
N ALA A 82 -4.81 -2.33 -8.28
CA ALA A 82 -5.65 -2.97 -7.27
C ALA A 82 -7.06 -3.24 -7.79
N ALA A 83 -7.71 -2.26 -8.44
CA ALA A 83 -9.02 -2.43 -9.05
C ALA A 83 -9.04 -3.48 -10.19
N ARG A 84 -7.91 -3.68 -10.88
CA ARG A 84 -7.74 -4.72 -11.92
C ARG A 84 -7.49 -6.11 -11.35
N LEU A 85 -6.72 -6.20 -10.26
CA LEU A 85 -6.42 -7.47 -9.58
C LEU A 85 -7.59 -7.96 -8.72
N GLY A 86 -8.37 -7.05 -8.15
CA GLY A 86 -9.55 -7.35 -7.35
C GLY A 86 -9.23 -7.57 -5.86
N PRO A 87 -10.02 -8.40 -5.15
CA PRO A 87 -9.77 -8.73 -3.74
C PRO A 87 -8.40 -9.37 -3.52
N ALA A 88 -7.85 -9.21 -2.31
CA ALA A 88 -6.59 -9.82 -1.92
C ALA A 88 -6.73 -11.34 -1.69
N VAL A 89 -7.78 -11.74 -0.96
CA VAL A 89 -7.99 -13.12 -0.57
C VAL A 89 -8.56 -13.90 -1.75
N PRO A 90 -7.88 -14.95 -2.25
CA PRO A 90 -8.41 -15.75 -3.34
C PRO A 90 -9.69 -16.46 -2.90
N LYS A 91 -10.71 -16.48 -3.76
CA LYS A 91 -11.90 -17.32 -3.53
C LYS A 91 -11.45 -18.80 -3.47
N PRO A 92 -11.74 -19.55 -2.40
CA PRO A 92 -11.40 -20.97 -2.34
C PRO A 92 -12.22 -21.79 -3.35
N SER A 93 -11.79 -23.02 -3.60
CA SER A 93 -12.53 -23.97 -4.43
C SER A 93 -13.80 -24.41 -3.71
N ILE A 94 -14.94 -23.85 -4.12
CA ILE A 94 -16.27 -24.13 -3.57
C ILE A 94 -17.09 -24.86 -4.64
N ASP A 95 -17.57 -26.06 -4.32
CA ASP A 95 -18.59 -26.73 -5.10
C ASP A 95 -19.97 -26.16 -4.74
N VAL A 96 -20.79 -25.84 -5.74
CA VAL A 96 -22.03 -25.07 -5.55
C VAL A 96 -23.23 -25.99 -5.79
N GLN A 97 -23.58 -26.73 -4.75
CA GLN A 97 -24.73 -27.63 -4.70
C GLN A 97 -25.83 -26.96 -3.87
N LEU A 98 -26.60 -26.06 -4.51
CA LEU A 98 -27.67 -25.34 -3.81
C LEU A 98 -28.88 -26.24 -3.56
N LEU A 99 -29.35 -26.27 -2.32
CA LEU A 99 -30.55 -27.02 -1.91
C LEU A 99 -31.80 -26.55 -2.67
N ASP A 100 -32.80 -27.42 -2.82
CA ASP A 100 -34.11 -27.06 -3.35
C ASP A 100 -34.84 -26.09 -2.40
N ILE A 101 -35.53 -25.06 -2.93
CA ILE A 101 -36.24 -24.08 -2.10
C ILE A 101 -37.42 -24.75 -1.40
N ASN A 102 -37.37 -24.79 -0.06
CA ASN A 102 -38.34 -25.43 0.83
C ASN A 102 -38.28 -24.82 2.24
N ASP A 103 -39.38 -24.86 2.99
CA ASP A 103 -39.46 -24.22 4.32
C ASP A 103 -38.42 -24.75 5.33
N TRP A 104 -38.04 -26.03 5.24
CA TRP A 104 -37.28 -26.77 6.26
C TRP A 104 -35.76 -26.60 6.16
N SER A 105 -35.19 -26.45 4.96
CA SER A 105 -33.73 -26.31 4.77
C SER A 105 -33.28 -25.21 3.81
N ARG A 106 -34.17 -24.63 3.00
CA ARG A 106 -33.84 -23.44 2.21
C ARG A 106 -35.08 -22.57 1.93
N PRO A 107 -35.46 -21.69 2.87
CA PRO A 107 -36.74 -20.97 2.82
C PRO A 107 -36.81 -19.89 1.72
N GLY A 108 -35.72 -19.61 1.00
CA GLY A 108 -35.66 -18.55 -0.02
C GLY A 108 -35.82 -17.13 0.53
N ILE A 109 -35.80 -16.96 1.86
CA ILE A 109 -35.92 -15.66 2.54
C ILE A 109 -34.58 -14.91 2.43
N PRO A 110 -34.57 -13.63 2.00
CA PRO A 110 -33.35 -12.83 1.98
C PRO A 110 -32.90 -12.42 3.39
N THR A 111 -31.59 -12.25 3.58
CA THR A 111 -31.00 -11.73 4.82
C THR A 111 -31.10 -10.20 4.91
N ASP A 112 -31.06 -9.66 6.13
CA ASP A 112 -30.94 -8.22 6.46
C ASP A 112 -29.55 -7.63 6.12
N GLY A 113 -28.78 -8.27 5.24
CA GLY A 113 -27.36 -8.02 4.99
C GLY A 113 -26.43 -8.73 5.97
N ILE A 114 -25.29 -9.19 5.45
CA ILE A 114 -24.30 -10.00 6.18
C ILE A 114 -23.45 -9.12 7.10
N LYS A 115 -23.47 -9.45 8.39
CA LYS A 115 -22.85 -8.69 9.48
C LYS A 115 -21.99 -9.56 10.39
N LYS A 116 -22.08 -10.89 10.27
CA LYS A 116 -21.32 -11.89 11.04
C LYS A 116 -21.08 -13.13 10.18
N ILE A 117 -20.07 -13.92 10.56
CA ILE A 117 -19.91 -15.32 10.13
C ILE A 117 -19.99 -16.19 11.38
N VAL A 118 -20.79 -17.24 11.32
CA VAL A 118 -20.98 -18.18 12.44
C VAL A 118 -20.33 -19.51 12.10
N VAL A 119 -19.33 -19.90 12.89
CA VAL A 119 -18.67 -21.21 12.80
C VAL A 119 -19.45 -22.23 13.64
N HIS A 120 -19.67 -23.42 13.09
CA HIS A 120 -20.36 -24.55 13.72
C HIS A 120 -19.59 -25.85 13.53
N TYR A 121 -20.11 -26.93 14.14
CA TYR A 121 -19.67 -28.31 13.94
C TYR A 121 -20.91 -29.21 13.90
N LEU A 122 -20.89 -30.21 13.02
CA LEU A 122 -22.10 -30.97 12.68
C LEU A 122 -22.57 -31.96 13.75
N GLY A 123 -21.74 -32.22 14.78
CA GLY A 123 -22.07 -33.08 15.91
C GLY A 123 -22.12 -34.59 15.59
N ASN A 124 -21.89 -34.99 14.34
CA ASN A 124 -22.00 -36.34 13.81
C ASN A 124 -20.64 -36.83 13.24
N PRO A 125 -19.70 -37.28 14.10
CA PRO A 125 -18.32 -37.54 13.69
C PRO A 125 -18.19 -38.50 12.50
N LYS A 126 -17.17 -38.28 11.67
CA LYS A 126 -16.77 -39.11 10.52
C LYS A 126 -17.70 -39.07 9.30
N THR A 127 -18.67 -38.17 9.28
CA THR A 127 -19.43 -37.83 8.07
C THR A 127 -18.61 -36.97 7.10
N THR A 128 -18.97 -37.00 5.82
CA THR A 128 -18.41 -36.17 4.74
C THR A 128 -19.25 -34.91 4.50
N ALA A 129 -18.72 -33.95 3.73
CA ALA A 129 -19.50 -32.77 3.35
C ALA A 129 -20.78 -33.15 2.57
N GLN A 130 -20.66 -34.13 1.66
CA GLN A 130 -21.76 -34.58 0.81
C GLN A 130 -22.90 -35.22 1.65
N GLU A 131 -22.58 -36.09 2.61
CA GLU A 131 -23.61 -36.72 3.47
C GLU A 131 -24.41 -35.70 4.29
N ASN A 132 -23.80 -34.58 4.66
CA ASN A 132 -24.49 -33.52 5.40
C ASN A 132 -25.28 -32.58 4.49
N HIS A 133 -24.76 -32.26 3.29
CA HIS A 133 -25.53 -31.61 2.22
C HIS A 133 -26.79 -32.43 1.88
N ASP A 134 -26.62 -33.72 1.59
CA ASP A 134 -27.70 -34.63 1.18
C ASP A 134 -28.74 -34.80 2.30
N TYR A 135 -28.30 -34.76 3.57
CA TYR A 135 -29.21 -34.72 4.70
C TYR A 135 -30.02 -33.42 4.75
N PHE A 136 -29.40 -32.24 4.61
CA PHE A 136 -30.14 -30.96 4.54
C PHE A 136 -31.14 -30.95 3.37
N GLU A 137 -30.75 -31.50 2.22
CA GLU A 137 -31.61 -31.60 1.03
C GLU A 137 -32.83 -32.52 1.28
N SER A 138 -32.64 -33.63 1.99
CA SER A 138 -33.73 -34.56 2.33
C SER A 138 -34.82 -33.96 3.23
N LEU A 139 -34.55 -32.86 3.95
CA LEU A 139 -35.52 -32.26 4.87
C LEU A 139 -36.76 -31.70 4.17
N LYS A 140 -36.68 -31.38 2.87
CA LYS A 140 -37.85 -30.99 2.05
C LYS A 140 -38.93 -32.07 1.99
N ASP A 141 -38.50 -33.33 2.01
CA ASP A 141 -39.35 -34.52 1.94
C ASP A 141 -39.64 -35.11 3.34
N LEU A 142 -38.68 -35.03 4.28
CA LEU A 142 -38.82 -35.58 5.64
C LEU A 142 -39.66 -34.69 6.58
N GLN A 143 -39.55 -33.36 6.46
CA GLN A 143 -40.38 -32.38 7.19
C GLN A 143 -40.34 -32.51 8.73
N ASP A 144 -39.19 -32.94 9.28
CA ASP A 144 -39.00 -33.26 10.69
C ASP A 144 -38.34 -32.12 11.51
N THR A 145 -37.42 -31.35 10.89
CA THR A 145 -36.68 -30.28 11.57
C THR A 145 -36.26 -29.15 10.61
N TYR A 146 -36.11 -27.94 11.15
CA TYR A 146 -35.59 -26.78 10.43
C TYR A 146 -34.07 -26.73 10.58
N MET A 147 -33.32 -27.10 9.53
CA MET A 147 -31.85 -27.17 9.61
C MET A 147 -31.15 -27.03 8.26
N SER A 148 -30.11 -26.20 8.20
CA SER A 148 -29.23 -26.02 7.03
C SER A 148 -28.07 -25.08 7.35
N ALA A 149 -26.92 -25.21 6.66
CA ALA A 149 -25.87 -24.20 6.64
C ALA A 149 -25.78 -23.49 5.28
N ASN A 150 -25.09 -22.35 5.21
CA ASN A 150 -24.71 -21.76 3.92
C ASN A 150 -23.59 -22.58 3.28
N TYR A 151 -22.63 -23.03 4.10
CA TYR A 151 -21.50 -23.86 3.67
C TYR A 151 -21.31 -25.07 4.58
N VAL A 152 -20.85 -26.17 4.00
CA VAL A 152 -20.35 -27.35 4.71
C VAL A 152 -18.90 -27.60 4.31
N ILE A 153 -18.02 -27.84 5.28
CA ILE A 153 -16.61 -28.18 5.07
C ILE A 153 -16.34 -29.62 5.54
N GLY A 154 -15.80 -30.44 4.64
CA GLY A 154 -15.54 -31.86 4.85
C GLY A 154 -14.12 -32.17 5.33
N LEU A 155 -13.92 -33.44 5.72
CA LEU A 155 -12.69 -33.94 6.34
C LEU A 155 -11.44 -33.92 5.45
N LYS A 156 -11.56 -33.58 4.16
CA LYS A 156 -10.45 -33.38 3.22
C LYS A 156 -10.27 -31.90 2.85
N GLY A 157 -11.00 -31.00 3.53
CA GLY A 157 -11.06 -29.58 3.21
C GLY A 157 -11.96 -29.26 2.00
N GLU A 158 -12.79 -30.19 1.54
CA GLU A 158 -13.77 -29.92 0.50
C GLU A 158 -14.88 -28.98 1.00
N ILE A 159 -15.29 -28.00 0.21
CA ILE A 159 -16.30 -26.99 0.58
C ILE A 159 -17.51 -27.11 -0.36
N ILE A 160 -18.68 -27.36 0.21
CA ILE A 160 -19.97 -27.34 -0.51
C ILE A 160 -20.77 -26.10 -0.07
N GLN A 161 -21.27 -25.31 -1.02
CA GLN A 161 -22.24 -24.24 -0.76
C GLN A 161 -23.67 -24.76 -0.91
N CYS A 162 -24.39 -24.87 0.20
CA CYS A 162 -25.77 -25.39 0.26
C CYS A 162 -26.83 -24.29 0.14
N VAL A 163 -26.61 -23.13 0.77
CA VAL A 163 -27.54 -21.98 0.73
C VAL A 163 -26.76 -20.71 0.30
N PRO A 164 -27.26 -19.91 -0.66
CA PRO A 164 -26.59 -18.69 -1.10
C PRO A 164 -26.32 -17.72 0.04
N ASP A 165 -25.22 -16.97 -0.02
CA ASP A 165 -24.81 -16.03 1.02
C ASP A 165 -25.93 -15.03 1.41
N GLY A 166 -26.74 -14.61 0.44
CA GLY A 166 -27.82 -13.66 0.63
C GLY A 166 -29.13 -14.25 1.18
N GLU A 167 -29.22 -15.58 1.34
CA GLU A 167 -30.41 -16.29 1.81
C GLU A 167 -30.24 -16.82 3.25
N VAL A 168 -31.35 -16.87 3.97
CA VAL A 168 -31.44 -17.36 5.36
C VAL A 168 -31.17 -18.86 5.41
N ALA A 169 -30.15 -19.27 6.17
CA ALA A 169 -29.88 -20.66 6.53
C ALA A 169 -30.27 -20.94 7.99
N TRP A 170 -30.98 -22.05 8.23
CA TRP A 170 -31.44 -22.49 9.56
C TRP A 170 -30.32 -23.15 10.40
N ALA A 171 -29.34 -22.39 10.89
CA ALA A 171 -28.25 -22.92 11.75
C ALA A 171 -28.08 -22.20 13.09
N SER A 172 -28.20 -20.87 13.11
CA SER A 172 -27.72 -19.94 14.15
C SER A 172 -28.84 -19.16 14.87
N ASN A 173 -30.06 -19.71 14.93
CA ASN A 173 -31.26 -19.09 15.52
C ASN A 173 -31.49 -17.63 15.08
N LYS A 174 -31.32 -16.66 15.99
CA LYS A 174 -31.54 -15.22 15.70
C LYS A 174 -30.56 -14.64 14.68
N ALA A 175 -29.39 -15.27 14.49
CA ALA A 175 -28.36 -14.79 13.56
C ALA A 175 -28.62 -15.18 12.09
N ASN A 176 -29.54 -16.12 11.83
CA ASN A 176 -29.87 -16.60 10.48
C ASN A 176 -30.23 -15.48 9.49
N TYR A 177 -30.75 -14.36 9.99
CA TYR A 177 -31.15 -13.20 9.21
C TYR A 177 -30.00 -12.21 8.93
N TYR A 178 -28.82 -12.37 9.52
CA TYR A 178 -27.70 -11.43 9.34
C TYR A 178 -26.30 -12.07 9.26
N SER A 179 -26.22 -13.39 9.09
CA SER A 179 -24.94 -14.10 9.10
C SER A 179 -24.87 -15.25 8.11
N ILE A 180 -23.67 -15.50 7.60
CA ILE A 180 -23.33 -16.75 6.90
C ILE A 180 -22.96 -17.80 7.95
N SER A 181 -23.57 -18.99 7.88
CA SER A 181 -23.28 -20.10 8.78
C SER A 181 -22.46 -21.20 8.07
N ILE A 182 -21.35 -21.60 8.67
CA ILE A 182 -20.41 -22.62 8.15
C ILE A 182 -20.42 -23.81 9.11
N GLU A 183 -20.73 -25.00 8.59
CA GLU A 183 -20.77 -26.25 9.34
C GLU A 183 -19.55 -27.13 9.01
N ASN A 184 -18.79 -27.54 10.03
CA ASN A 184 -17.55 -28.28 9.87
C ASN A 184 -17.70 -29.75 10.28
N CYS A 185 -17.18 -30.66 9.45
CA CYS A 185 -16.99 -32.07 9.78
C CYS A 185 -15.87 -32.24 10.82
N HIS A 186 -15.91 -33.35 11.59
CA HIS A 186 -14.90 -33.66 12.60
C HIS A 186 -14.71 -35.18 12.75
N GLU A 187 -13.51 -35.61 13.16
CA GLU A 187 -13.14 -37.03 13.15
C GLU A 187 -13.66 -37.82 14.35
N ASP A 188 -13.90 -37.19 15.50
CA ASP A 188 -14.39 -37.86 16.70
C ASP A 188 -15.26 -36.96 17.61
N THR A 189 -15.59 -37.45 18.81
CA THR A 189 -16.47 -36.80 19.80
C THR A 189 -15.84 -35.61 20.55
N THR A 190 -14.59 -35.25 20.27
CA THR A 190 -14.00 -33.98 20.73
C THR A 190 -14.60 -32.79 19.97
N GLY A 191 -15.06 -33.00 18.73
CA GLY A 191 -15.48 -31.92 17.84
C GLY A 191 -14.31 -31.09 17.29
N ARG A 192 -13.06 -31.54 17.46
CA ARG A 192 -11.88 -30.88 16.89
C ARG A 192 -11.84 -31.06 15.38
N PHE A 193 -11.58 -29.98 14.66
CA PHE A 193 -11.36 -30.02 13.21
C PHE A 193 -9.98 -30.62 12.93
N ASN A 194 -9.86 -31.44 11.88
CA ASN A 194 -8.55 -31.87 11.38
C ASN A 194 -7.91 -30.75 10.53
N ASP A 195 -6.61 -30.84 10.27
CA ASP A 195 -5.85 -29.78 9.60
C ASP A 195 -6.48 -29.36 8.25
N SER A 196 -7.00 -30.31 7.47
CA SER A 196 -7.65 -30.02 6.17
C SER A 196 -8.98 -29.28 6.32
N THR A 197 -9.79 -29.65 7.31
CA THR A 197 -11.04 -28.94 7.62
C THR A 197 -10.74 -27.54 8.14
N TYR A 198 -9.81 -27.44 9.11
CA TYR A 198 -9.41 -26.20 9.77
C TYR A 198 -8.90 -25.15 8.78
N TRP A 199 -7.94 -25.51 7.91
CA TRP A 199 -7.40 -24.55 6.95
C TRP A 199 -8.39 -24.17 5.86
N SER A 200 -9.29 -25.07 5.42
CA SER A 200 -10.38 -24.67 4.52
C SER A 200 -11.39 -23.72 5.17
N ASP A 201 -11.69 -23.87 6.47
CA ASP A 201 -12.53 -22.92 7.22
C ASP A 201 -11.80 -21.57 7.35
N VAL A 202 -10.52 -21.58 7.74
CA VAL A 202 -9.69 -20.35 7.80
C VAL A 202 -9.69 -19.60 6.45
N HIS A 203 -9.47 -20.28 5.33
CA HIS A 203 -9.48 -19.66 4.00
C HIS A 203 -10.89 -19.17 3.60
N LEU A 204 -11.96 -19.91 3.94
CA LEU A 204 -13.34 -19.51 3.64
C LEU A 204 -13.77 -18.29 4.45
N VAL A 205 -13.53 -18.28 5.77
CA VAL A 205 -13.84 -17.15 6.66
C VAL A 205 -13.00 -15.93 6.27
N ALA A 206 -11.72 -16.10 5.88
CA ALA A 206 -10.91 -15.01 5.35
C ALA A 206 -11.52 -14.39 4.08
N TYR A 207 -11.87 -15.21 3.09
CA TYR A 207 -12.48 -14.75 1.84
C TYR A 207 -13.83 -14.05 2.09
N LEU A 208 -14.68 -14.64 2.93
CA LEU A 208 -15.99 -14.07 3.25
C LEU A 208 -15.87 -12.77 4.08
N THR A 209 -14.92 -12.68 5.01
CA THR A 209 -14.71 -11.43 5.77
C THR A 209 -14.12 -10.31 4.92
N GLU A 210 -13.28 -10.58 3.91
CA GLU A 210 -12.93 -9.54 2.92
C GLU A 210 -14.15 -9.18 2.07
N LYS A 211 -14.83 -10.15 1.46
CA LYS A 211 -15.99 -9.98 0.56
C LYS A 211 -17.11 -9.12 1.17
N TYR A 212 -17.34 -9.23 2.48
CA TYR A 212 -18.38 -8.50 3.20
C TYR A 212 -17.86 -7.35 4.09
N GLY A 213 -16.56 -7.03 4.03
CA GLY A 213 -15.97 -5.93 4.79
C GLY A 213 -16.00 -6.11 6.31
N LEU A 214 -15.96 -7.37 6.76
CA LEU A 214 -16.07 -7.77 8.16
C LEU A 214 -14.68 -7.83 8.85
N GLY A 215 -14.67 -7.61 10.15
CA GLY A 215 -13.48 -7.68 11.00
C GLY A 215 -13.37 -8.95 11.85
N ARG A 216 -12.30 -9.04 12.63
CA ARG A 216 -11.99 -10.18 13.53
C ARG A 216 -13.14 -10.56 14.46
N ASP A 217 -13.83 -9.57 15.04
CA ASP A 217 -14.93 -9.79 15.98
C ASP A 217 -16.32 -9.89 15.32
N ASP A 218 -16.34 -10.00 13.98
CA ASP A 218 -17.51 -10.44 13.22
C ASP A 218 -17.52 -11.96 12.97
N ILE A 219 -16.42 -12.63 13.29
CA ILE A 219 -16.28 -14.08 13.35
C ILE A 219 -16.74 -14.54 14.73
N ILE A 220 -17.81 -15.33 14.80
CA ILE A 220 -18.44 -15.79 16.06
C ILE A 220 -18.76 -17.28 16.03
N ARG A 221 -18.97 -17.88 17.20
CA ARG A 221 -19.49 -19.25 17.36
C ARG A 221 -21.00 -19.21 17.52
N HIS A 222 -21.67 -20.34 17.28
CA HIS A 222 -23.07 -20.50 17.67
C HIS A 222 -23.26 -20.30 19.20
N TYR A 223 -22.27 -20.71 20.00
CA TYR A 223 -22.18 -20.40 21.42
C TYR A 223 -22.37 -18.91 21.74
N ASP A 224 -21.76 -18.00 20.99
CA ASP A 224 -21.84 -16.55 21.22
C ASP A 224 -23.22 -15.97 20.89
N VAL A 225 -24.04 -16.73 20.15
CA VAL A 225 -25.43 -16.38 19.80
C VAL A 225 -26.44 -16.91 20.83
N THR A 226 -26.21 -18.11 21.39
CA THR A 226 -27.22 -18.90 22.13
C THR A 226 -26.76 -19.57 23.43
N GLY A 227 -25.45 -19.76 23.65
CA GLY A 227 -24.90 -20.61 24.69
C GLY A 227 -24.87 -22.12 24.37
N LYS A 228 -25.25 -22.54 23.14
CA LYS A 228 -25.06 -23.92 22.65
C LYS A 228 -23.56 -24.25 22.62
N ASP A 229 -23.17 -25.42 23.12
CA ASP A 229 -21.82 -25.99 22.99
C ASP A 229 -21.48 -26.31 21.52
N CYS A 230 -21.13 -25.27 20.75
CA CYS A 230 -20.99 -25.33 19.29
C CYS A 230 -20.22 -24.11 18.75
N PRO A 231 -19.12 -24.31 17.98
CA PRO A 231 -18.46 -25.58 17.70
C PRO A 231 -17.71 -26.06 18.94
N LYS A 232 -17.99 -27.29 19.38
CA LYS A 232 -17.65 -27.77 20.73
C LYS A 232 -16.20 -27.54 21.12
N TRP A 233 -15.24 -27.90 20.26
CA TRP A 233 -13.82 -27.77 20.57
C TRP A 233 -13.43 -26.34 20.96
N PHE A 234 -13.89 -25.34 20.21
CA PHE A 234 -13.64 -23.91 20.45
C PHE A 234 -14.48 -23.32 21.61
N VAL A 235 -15.40 -24.07 22.20
CA VAL A 235 -16.10 -23.71 23.45
C VAL A 235 -15.35 -24.29 24.66
N GLU A 236 -14.92 -25.54 24.59
CA GLU A 236 -14.06 -26.17 25.60
C GLU A 236 -12.64 -25.57 25.64
N HIS A 237 -12.11 -25.09 24.50
CA HIS A 237 -10.77 -24.55 24.32
C HIS A 237 -10.83 -23.11 23.76
N PRO A 238 -11.05 -22.07 24.60
CA PRO A 238 -11.21 -20.70 24.14
C PRO A 238 -9.93 -20.07 23.57
N ASP A 239 -8.75 -20.56 23.98
CA ASP A 239 -7.47 -20.08 23.42
C ASP A 239 -7.31 -20.53 21.95
N ASP A 240 -7.75 -21.74 21.60
CA ASP A 240 -7.80 -22.23 20.21
C ASP A 240 -8.82 -21.47 19.36
N TRP A 241 -9.89 -20.93 19.97
CA TRP A 241 -10.87 -20.08 19.28
C TRP A 241 -10.29 -18.72 18.90
N GLU A 242 -9.62 -18.05 19.84
CA GLU A 242 -8.96 -16.78 19.55
C GLU A 242 -7.78 -16.99 18.58
N LYS A 243 -7.07 -18.13 18.66
CA LYS A 243 -6.09 -18.52 17.64
C LYS A 243 -6.72 -18.70 16.25
N PHE A 244 -7.89 -19.35 16.13
CA PHE A 244 -8.59 -19.47 14.84
C PHE A 244 -8.94 -18.09 14.25
N LYS A 245 -9.44 -17.17 15.08
CA LYS A 245 -9.69 -15.78 14.68
C LYS A 245 -8.40 -15.05 14.25
N ASP A 246 -7.28 -15.32 14.91
CA ASP A 246 -5.97 -14.75 14.54
C ASP A 246 -5.44 -15.36 13.23
N ASP A 247 -5.50 -16.67 13.03
CA ASP A 247 -5.08 -17.35 11.79
C ASP A 247 -5.86 -16.82 10.57
N VAL A 248 -7.16 -16.60 10.70
CA VAL A 248 -7.99 -15.95 9.66
C VAL A 248 -7.46 -14.56 9.33
N MET A 249 -7.17 -13.73 10.33
CA MET A 249 -6.69 -12.36 10.08
C MET A 249 -5.23 -12.33 9.57
N THR A 250 -4.40 -13.29 9.98
CA THR A 250 -3.03 -13.47 9.48
C THR A 250 -3.06 -13.86 8.00
N TYR A 251 -3.84 -14.88 7.60
CA TYR A 251 -3.96 -15.29 6.20
C TYR A 251 -4.49 -14.15 5.32
N ARG A 252 -5.39 -13.31 5.82
CA ARG A 252 -5.82 -12.08 5.13
C ARG A 252 -4.67 -11.10 4.93
N GLN A 253 -3.88 -10.83 5.97
CA GLN A 253 -2.73 -9.93 5.89
C GLN A 253 -1.67 -10.46 4.90
N GLU A 254 -1.38 -11.77 4.91
CA GLU A 254 -0.47 -12.42 3.96
C GLU A 254 -0.95 -12.28 2.51
N CYS A 255 -2.26 -12.42 2.26
CA CYS A 255 -2.86 -12.18 0.94
C CYS A 255 -2.78 -10.70 0.52
N ASP A 256 -3.02 -9.77 1.44
CA ASP A 256 -2.92 -8.33 1.18
C ASP A 256 -1.47 -7.92 0.86
N ASP A 257 -0.50 -8.38 1.64
CA ASP A 257 0.92 -8.11 1.42
C ASP A 257 1.42 -8.70 0.09
N ALA A 258 1.05 -9.94 -0.24
CA ALA A 258 1.37 -10.55 -1.53
C ALA A 258 0.73 -9.81 -2.72
N ARG A 259 -0.50 -9.29 -2.57
CA ARG A 259 -1.14 -8.43 -3.58
C ARG A 259 -0.40 -7.10 -3.73
N ASN A 260 0.01 -6.48 -2.62
CA ASN A 260 0.71 -5.20 -2.62
C ASN A 260 2.13 -5.30 -3.21
N GLU A 261 2.85 -6.38 -2.91
CA GLU A 261 4.11 -6.74 -3.58
C GLU A 261 3.88 -6.87 -5.09
N LYS A 262 2.83 -7.58 -5.51
CA LYS A 262 2.51 -7.76 -6.94
C LYS A 262 2.11 -6.45 -7.64
N ILE A 263 1.45 -5.53 -6.94
CA ILE A 263 1.18 -4.17 -7.44
C ILE A 263 2.50 -3.41 -7.62
N SER A 264 3.43 -3.49 -6.66
CA SER A 264 4.74 -2.85 -6.74
C SER A 264 5.57 -3.35 -7.93
N GLU A 265 5.62 -4.67 -8.16
CA GLU A 265 6.24 -5.25 -9.36
C GLU A 265 5.63 -4.72 -10.65
N LEU A 266 4.30 -4.75 -10.76
CA LEU A 266 3.58 -4.33 -11.97
C LEU A 266 3.72 -2.83 -12.24
N SER A 267 3.82 -2.00 -11.21
CA SER A 267 4.09 -0.57 -11.34
C SER A 267 5.50 -0.33 -11.90
N LYS A 268 6.53 -0.92 -11.28
CA LYS A 268 7.93 -0.85 -11.74
C LYS A 268 8.10 -1.36 -13.18
N GLN A 269 7.40 -2.43 -13.54
CA GLN A 269 7.43 -2.96 -14.92
C GLN A 269 6.77 -1.99 -15.90
N THR A 270 5.63 -1.40 -15.55
CA THR A 270 4.94 -0.38 -16.37
C THR A 270 5.83 0.85 -16.60
N GLU A 271 6.56 1.29 -15.58
CA GLU A 271 7.55 2.38 -15.70
C GLU A 271 8.70 2.03 -16.65
N LYS A 272 9.26 0.81 -16.54
CA LYS A 272 10.32 0.32 -17.44
C LYS A 272 9.84 0.25 -18.90
N ASP A 273 8.64 -0.27 -19.15
CA ASP A 273 8.10 -0.43 -20.49
C ASP A 273 7.78 0.92 -21.15
N VAL A 274 7.19 1.87 -20.40
CA VAL A 274 6.96 3.25 -20.86
C VAL A 274 8.28 3.99 -21.15
N LEU A 275 9.28 3.86 -20.27
CA LEU A 275 10.59 4.49 -20.49
C LEU A 275 11.24 3.94 -21.77
N LYS A 276 11.09 2.63 -22.03
CA LYS A 276 11.57 2.02 -23.26
C LYS A 276 10.83 2.55 -24.49
N GLU A 277 9.49 2.58 -24.50
CA GLU A 277 8.70 3.12 -25.62
C GLU A 277 9.07 4.59 -25.92
N TYR A 278 9.30 5.39 -24.88
CA TYR A 278 9.78 6.76 -25.02
C TYR A 278 11.19 6.85 -25.65
N LEU A 279 12.13 6.03 -25.19
CA LEU A 279 13.49 5.97 -25.76
C LEU A 279 13.49 5.46 -27.21
N ASP A 280 12.71 4.42 -27.52
CA ASP A 280 12.53 3.90 -28.87
C ASP A 280 11.93 4.98 -29.79
N SER A 281 10.98 5.79 -29.30
CA SER A 281 10.38 6.90 -30.06
C SER A 281 11.39 8.02 -30.40
N ILE A 282 12.30 8.35 -29.49
CA ILE A 282 13.41 9.28 -29.77
C ILE A 282 14.39 8.66 -30.77
N GLY A 283 14.77 7.39 -30.56
CA GLY A 283 15.67 6.65 -31.45
C GLY A 283 15.18 6.65 -32.90
N THR A 284 13.88 6.50 -33.13
CA THR A 284 13.27 6.53 -34.47
C THR A 284 13.13 7.93 -35.08
N GLU A 285 13.10 9.00 -34.28
CA GLU A 285 13.24 10.37 -34.82
C GLU A 285 14.71 10.70 -35.19
N THR A 286 15.69 9.97 -34.64
CA THR A 286 17.13 10.21 -34.87
C THR A 286 17.75 9.49 -36.07
N GLU A 287 16.97 8.98 -37.03
CA GLU A 287 17.47 8.71 -38.40
C GLU A 287 17.65 10.02 -39.21
N VAL A 288 18.37 10.98 -38.61
CA VAL A 288 18.91 12.16 -39.31
C VAL A 288 20.25 11.74 -39.92
N GLU A 289 20.47 12.07 -41.20
CA GLU A 289 21.68 11.69 -41.93
C GLU A 289 22.96 12.17 -41.19
N ALA A 290 23.85 11.22 -40.90
CA ALA A 290 24.97 11.44 -39.98
C ALA A 290 26.14 12.22 -40.62
N GLU A 291 26.02 13.54 -40.73
CA GLU A 291 27.17 14.42 -40.97
C GLU A 291 27.81 14.90 -39.64
N THR A 292 29.10 14.59 -39.48
CA THR A 292 30.01 15.05 -38.41
C THR A 292 29.79 14.51 -36.99
N SER A 293 30.20 13.25 -36.81
CA SER A 293 30.91 12.69 -35.65
C SER A 293 30.90 13.45 -34.30
N ASP A 294 30.38 12.78 -33.27
CA ASP A 294 31.17 12.56 -32.05
C ASP A 294 30.88 11.15 -31.48
N SER A 295 31.82 10.22 -31.64
CA SER A 295 31.67 8.82 -31.18
C SER A 295 31.63 8.72 -29.66
N ASP A 296 32.39 9.60 -29.01
CA ASP A 296 32.78 9.46 -27.61
C ASP A 296 31.60 9.82 -26.69
N LEU A 297 30.67 10.66 -27.18
CA LEU A 297 29.41 10.96 -26.50
C LEU A 297 28.47 9.73 -26.48
N TRP A 298 28.34 9.02 -27.60
CA TRP A 298 27.47 7.84 -27.71
C TRP A 298 27.99 6.66 -26.89
N ASP A 299 29.30 6.41 -26.90
CA ASP A 299 29.90 5.38 -26.03
C ASP A 299 29.83 5.78 -24.54
N ALA A 300 29.96 7.06 -24.19
CA ALA A 300 29.76 7.54 -22.81
C ALA A 300 28.29 7.38 -22.34
N LEU A 301 27.32 7.56 -23.24
CA LEU A 301 25.89 7.35 -22.95
C LEU A 301 25.55 5.86 -22.79
N LYS A 302 26.02 5.00 -23.71
CA LYS A 302 25.89 3.53 -23.56
C LYS A 302 26.46 3.05 -22.23
N LYS A 303 27.69 3.45 -21.90
CA LYS A 303 28.38 3.03 -20.68
C LYS A 303 27.68 3.50 -19.40
N LYS A 304 26.91 4.59 -19.46
CA LYS A 304 26.01 5.02 -18.37
C LYS A 304 24.73 4.19 -18.30
N ALA A 305 24.11 3.85 -19.44
CA ALA A 305 22.92 3.00 -19.48
C ALA A 305 23.22 1.57 -18.98
N GLU A 306 24.33 0.99 -19.44
CA GLU A 306 24.85 -0.32 -18.99
C GLU A 306 25.13 -0.32 -17.48
N ALA A 307 25.77 0.74 -16.96
CA ALA A 307 26.00 0.89 -15.53
C ALA A 307 24.69 0.99 -14.74
N PHE A 308 23.70 1.74 -15.23
CA PHE A 308 22.39 1.88 -14.61
C PHE A 308 21.60 0.55 -14.58
N GLN A 309 21.69 -0.24 -15.64
CA GLN A 309 21.15 -1.62 -15.65
C GLN A 309 21.86 -2.50 -14.63
N SER A 310 23.20 -2.50 -14.56
CA SER A 310 23.91 -3.31 -13.56
C SER A 310 23.57 -2.93 -12.11
N SER A 311 23.28 -1.66 -11.83
CA SER A 311 22.83 -1.21 -10.50
C SER A 311 21.36 -1.54 -10.18
N ALA A 312 20.59 -2.07 -11.13
CA ALA A 312 19.17 -2.42 -10.97
C ALA A 312 18.92 -3.93 -10.77
N ASP A 313 19.97 -4.75 -10.86
CA ASP A 313 19.93 -6.22 -10.68
C ASP A 313 20.65 -6.68 -9.38
N GLU A 314 21.26 -5.76 -8.60
CA GLU A 314 21.96 -6.04 -7.32
C GLU A 314 21.24 -5.46 -6.07
N GLY A 315 19.95 -5.13 -6.15
CA GLY A 315 19.18 -4.51 -5.04
C GLY A 315 17.70 -4.86 -5.01
#